data_AF-A0A7X1PF50-F1
#
_entry.id   AF-A0A7X1PF50-F1
#
_cell.length_a   1.000
_cell.length_b   1.000
_cell.length_c   1.000
_cell.angle_alpha   90.00
_cell.angle_beta   90.00
_cell.angle_gamma   90.00
#
_symmetry.space_group_name_H-M   'P 1'
#
loop_
_entity.id
_entity.type
_entity.pdbx_description
1 polymer ?
#
loop_
_entity_poly.entity_id
_entity_poly.type
_entity_poly.pdbx_seq_one_letter_code
_entity_poly.pdbx_strand_id
1 'polypeptide(L)'
;MLYPEGVVCRTCDQVRPHHKLTNRKAYSCDYCGTHVYPLAGTIFEKSSTPLKSWFYAMYLMSSTRCGISAKQLERELGVTYKNGMAHVQADSALLDESDGGLLHGTVEIDETYVGGRPRYRNGEHPPVDAKGLYKRGPREASHPNQKATVIGAVERMVASGC
;
A
#
# COMPACT_ATOMS: atom_id res chain seq x y z
N MET A 1 -17.73 -25.70 5.75
CA MET A 1 -17.88 -25.34 4.31
C MET A 1 -18.20 -23.86 4.21
N LEU A 2 -17.68 -23.14 3.21
CA LEU A 2 -17.87 -21.67 3.09
C LEU A 2 -19.32 -21.26 2.73
N TYR A 3 -20.15 -22.22 2.32
CA TYR A 3 -21.58 -22.04 2.01
C TYR A 3 -22.38 -23.28 2.45
N PRO A 4 -22.74 -23.41 3.74
CA PRO A 4 -23.51 -24.55 4.22
C PRO A 4 -24.93 -24.59 3.63
N GLU A 5 -25.53 -23.41 3.39
CA GLU A 5 -26.88 -23.26 2.81
C GLU A 5 -26.88 -23.12 1.27
N GLY A 6 -25.71 -23.25 0.62
CA GLY A 6 -25.54 -22.98 -0.81
C GLY A 6 -25.40 -21.49 -1.15
N VAL A 7 -25.06 -21.20 -2.41
CA VAL A 7 -24.98 -19.83 -2.94
C VAL A 7 -25.77 -19.75 -4.24
N VAL A 8 -26.32 -18.58 -4.54
CA VAL A 8 -27.07 -18.34 -5.78
C VAL A 8 -26.13 -18.51 -6.97
N CYS A 9 -26.44 -19.47 -7.83
CA CYS A 9 -25.68 -19.68 -9.05
C CYS A 9 -26.14 -18.70 -10.13
N ARG A 10 -25.21 -17.93 -10.71
CA ARG A 10 -25.51 -16.94 -11.78
C ARG A 10 -26.13 -17.54 -13.05
N THR A 11 -25.93 -18.84 -13.29
CA THR A 11 -26.43 -19.53 -14.49
C THR A 11 -27.74 -20.26 -14.24
N CYS A 12 -27.92 -20.81 -13.02
CA CYS A 12 -29.12 -21.58 -12.67
C CYS A 12 -30.21 -20.73 -12.00
N ASP A 13 -29.85 -19.53 -11.55
CA ASP A 13 -30.69 -18.60 -10.80
C ASP A 13 -31.40 -19.22 -9.58
N GLN A 14 -30.74 -20.19 -8.96
CA GLN A 14 -31.23 -20.91 -7.78
C GLN A 14 -30.10 -21.10 -6.76
N VAL A 15 -30.47 -21.19 -5.48
CA VAL A 15 -29.55 -21.51 -4.39
C VAL A 15 -29.13 -22.97 -4.54
N ARG A 16 -27.83 -23.19 -4.75
CA ARG A 16 -27.28 -24.54 -4.92
C ARG A 16 -25.97 -24.72 -4.17
N PRO A 17 -25.66 -25.95 -3.72
CA PRO A 17 -24.38 -26.26 -3.12
C PRO A 17 -23.26 -26.04 -4.15
N HIS A 18 -22.15 -25.49 -3.69
CA HIS A 18 -20.93 -25.35 -4.48
C HIS A 18 -19.79 -26.06 -3.78
N HIS A 19 -19.03 -26.86 -4.52
CA HIS A 19 -17.87 -27.56 -3.99
C HIS A 19 -16.58 -26.78 -4.31
N LYS A 20 -15.59 -26.91 -3.42
CA LYS A 20 -14.29 -26.26 -3.60
C LYS A 20 -13.47 -27.04 -4.63
N LEU A 21 -12.88 -26.34 -5.60
CA LEU A 21 -11.94 -26.94 -6.54
C LEU A 21 -10.54 -27.07 -5.91
N THR A 22 -9.85 -28.17 -6.16
CA THR A 22 -8.50 -28.40 -5.64
C THR A 22 -7.44 -27.57 -6.38
N ASN A 23 -7.58 -27.42 -7.70
CA ASN A 23 -6.59 -26.77 -8.56
C ASN A 23 -6.66 -25.23 -8.59
N ARG A 24 -7.74 -24.63 -8.09
CA ARG A 24 -7.96 -23.18 -8.15
C ARG A 24 -8.71 -22.69 -6.91
N LYS A 25 -8.47 -21.44 -6.52
CA LYS A 25 -9.20 -20.74 -5.44
C LYS A 25 -10.62 -20.36 -5.90
N ALA A 26 -11.40 -21.34 -6.35
CA ALA A 26 -12.76 -21.16 -6.88
C ALA A 26 -13.68 -22.27 -6.40
N TYR A 27 -14.97 -21.99 -6.44
CA TYR A 27 -16.04 -22.91 -6.10
C TYR A 27 -16.85 -23.22 -7.35
N SER A 28 -17.18 -24.49 -7.59
CA SER A 28 -17.98 -24.90 -8.73
C SER A 28 -19.39 -25.24 -8.29
N CYS A 29 -20.38 -24.77 -9.05
CA CYS A 29 -21.74 -25.25 -8.90
C CYS A 29 -21.80 -26.75 -9.25
N ASP A 30 -22.53 -27.52 -8.43
CA ASP A 30 -22.68 -28.96 -8.62
C ASP A 30 -23.50 -29.34 -9.86
N TYR A 31 -24.36 -28.45 -10.33
CA TYR A 31 -25.27 -28.72 -11.46
C TYR A 31 -24.73 -28.24 -12.81
N CYS A 32 -24.40 -26.95 -12.94
CA CYS A 32 -24.01 -26.33 -14.21
C CYS A 32 -22.49 -26.18 -14.39
N GLY A 33 -21.68 -26.53 -13.38
CA GLY A 33 -20.22 -26.37 -13.42
C GLY A 33 -19.73 -24.91 -13.46
N THR A 34 -20.61 -23.92 -13.27
CA THR A 34 -20.21 -22.51 -13.27
C THR A 34 -19.33 -22.22 -12.05
N HIS A 35 -18.23 -21.48 -12.27
CA HIS A 35 -17.30 -21.12 -11.21
C HIS A 35 -17.64 -19.80 -10.54
N VAL A 36 -17.48 -19.78 -9.24
CA VAL A 36 -17.54 -18.58 -8.39
C VAL A 36 -16.16 -18.36 -7.79
N TYR A 37 -15.65 -17.14 -7.94
CA TYR A 37 -14.38 -16.70 -7.39
C TYR A 37 -14.66 -15.73 -6.22
N PRO A 38 -14.57 -16.17 -4.95
CA PRO A 38 -14.93 -15.32 -3.82
C PRO A 38 -14.06 -14.08 -3.66
N LEU A 39 -12.85 -14.11 -4.23
CA LEU A 39 -11.90 -13.00 -4.17
C LEU A 39 -12.02 -12.03 -5.34
N ALA A 40 -12.92 -12.28 -6.30
CA ALA A 40 -13.13 -11.38 -7.43
C ALA A 40 -13.69 -10.04 -6.95
N GLY A 41 -13.13 -8.93 -7.44
CA GLY A 41 -13.51 -7.58 -7.02
C GLY A 41 -12.92 -7.13 -5.68
N THR A 42 -12.03 -7.92 -5.07
CA THR A 42 -11.32 -7.54 -3.82
C THR A 42 -9.85 -7.23 -4.12
N ILE A 43 -9.16 -6.59 -3.17
CA ILE A 43 -7.69 -6.41 -3.23
C ILE A 43 -6.90 -7.73 -3.35
N PHE A 44 -7.53 -8.85 -2.98
CA PHE A 44 -6.93 -10.19 -3.06
C PHE A 44 -7.13 -10.86 -4.42
N GLU A 45 -7.81 -10.19 -5.37
CA GLU A 45 -8.04 -10.72 -6.71
C GLU A 45 -6.69 -11.04 -7.39
N LYS A 46 -6.60 -12.23 -8.01
CA LYS A 46 -5.40 -12.73 -8.72
C LYS A 46 -4.11 -12.74 -7.87
N SER A 47 -4.21 -12.62 -6.54
CA SER A 47 -3.04 -12.73 -5.67
C SER A 47 -2.56 -14.18 -5.55
N SER A 48 -1.27 -14.38 -5.82
CA SER A 48 -0.60 -15.67 -5.62
C SER A 48 -0.38 -15.96 -4.12
N THR A 49 -0.20 -14.90 -3.32
CA THR A 49 -0.02 -14.99 -1.88
C THR A 49 -1.25 -15.58 -1.18
N PRO A 50 -1.06 -16.39 -0.11
CA PRO A 50 -2.17 -16.91 0.67
C PRO A 50 -2.83 -15.80 1.49
N LEU A 51 -4.14 -15.90 1.70
CA LEU A 51 -4.91 -14.89 2.46
C LEU A 51 -4.39 -14.69 3.89
N LYS A 52 -3.85 -15.73 4.52
CA LYS A 52 -3.24 -15.62 5.85
C LYS A 52 -2.06 -14.63 5.87
N SER A 53 -1.24 -14.63 4.81
CA SER A 53 -0.13 -13.68 4.66
C SER A 53 -0.64 -12.25 4.48
N TRP A 54 -1.73 -12.07 3.73
CA TRP A 54 -2.39 -10.77 3.60
C TRP A 54 -2.88 -10.23 4.95
N PHE A 55 -3.61 -11.04 5.73
CA PHE A 55 -4.07 -10.61 7.05
C PHE A 55 -2.93 -10.31 8.01
N TYR A 56 -1.83 -11.05 7.92
CA TYR A 56 -0.64 -10.74 8.71
C TYR A 56 0.01 -9.42 8.27
N ALA A 57 0.08 -9.13 6.96
CA ALA A 57 0.57 -7.85 6.44
C ALA A 57 -0.26 -6.66 6.96
N MET A 58 -1.59 -6.75 6.85
CA MET A 58 -2.52 -5.73 7.36
C MET A 58 -2.44 -5.56 8.88
N TYR A 59 -2.26 -6.65 9.63
CA TYR A 59 -2.05 -6.59 11.08
C TYR A 59 -0.77 -5.85 11.43
N LEU A 60 0.33 -6.16 10.75
CA LEU A 60 1.59 -5.47 10.96
C LEU A 60 1.46 -3.97 10.64
N MET A 61 0.78 -3.63 9.54
CA MET A 61 0.63 -2.22 9.17
C MET A 61 -0.28 -1.44 10.11
N SER A 62 -1.37 -2.02 10.59
CA SER A 62 -2.26 -1.37 11.56
C SER A 62 -1.69 -1.29 12.97
N SER A 63 -0.79 -2.21 13.36
CA SER A 63 -0.14 -2.21 14.67
C SER A 63 1.05 -1.24 14.78
N THR A 64 1.53 -0.69 13.66
CA THR A 64 2.69 0.20 13.63
C THR A 64 2.30 1.64 13.32
N ARG A 65 2.81 2.58 14.12
CA ARG A 65 2.45 4.01 14.01
C ARG A 65 3.07 4.73 12.81
N CYS A 66 4.15 4.20 12.25
CA CYS A 66 4.99 4.88 11.26
C CYS A 66 4.93 4.24 9.85
N GLY A 67 3.99 3.31 9.62
CA GLY A 67 3.97 2.47 8.42
C GLY A 67 5.15 1.48 8.38
N ILE A 68 5.04 0.47 7.53
CA ILE A 68 6.05 -0.59 7.38
C ILE A 68 6.71 -0.50 6.02
N SER A 69 8.05 -0.59 6.01
CA SER A 69 8.80 -0.66 4.76
C SER A 69 8.52 -1.98 4.03
N ALA A 70 8.47 -1.93 2.69
CA ALA A 70 8.33 -3.14 1.86
C ALA A 70 9.42 -4.19 2.16
N LYS A 71 10.62 -3.75 2.56
CA LYS A 71 11.73 -4.63 2.92
C LYS A 71 11.54 -5.33 4.27
N GLN A 72 10.81 -4.71 5.19
CA GLN A 72 10.42 -5.38 6.44
C GLN A 72 9.34 -6.43 6.15
N LEU A 73 8.33 -6.11 5.33
CA LEU A 73 7.33 -7.09 4.91
C LEU A 73 7.93 -8.28 4.17
N GLU A 74 8.94 -8.07 3.33
CA GLU A 74 9.71 -9.15 2.68
C GLU A 74 10.32 -10.10 3.72
N ARG A 75 10.87 -9.59 4.82
CA ARG A 75 11.47 -10.41 5.89
C ARG A 75 10.43 -11.14 6.73
N GLU A 76 9.33 -10.47 7.04
CA GLU A 76 8.25 -11.02 7.88
C GLU A 76 7.41 -12.07 7.15
N LEU A 77 7.12 -11.85 5.87
CA LEU A 77 6.25 -12.71 5.06
C LEU A 77 7.02 -13.72 4.21
N GLY A 78 8.34 -13.54 4.03
CA GLY A 78 9.15 -14.34 3.11
C GLY A 78 8.77 -14.15 1.64
N VAL A 79 8.15 -13.03 1.29
CA VAL A 79 7.76 -12.69 -0.08
C VAL A 79 8.87 -11.90 -0.76
N THR A 80 8.88 -11.88 -2.09
CA THR A 80 9.81 -11.00 -2.82
C THR A 80 9.53 -9.53 -2.50
N TYR A 81 10.57 -8.69 -2.53
CA TYR A 81 10.42 -7.24 -2.39
C TYR A 81 9.28 -6.64 -3.24
N LYS A 82 9.14 -7.10 -4.50
CA LYS A 82 8.07 -6.64 -5.40
C LYS A 82 6.68 -6.92 -4.83
N ASN A 83 6.47 -8.11 -4.28
CA ASN A 83 5.20 -8.47 -3.63
C ASN A 83 5.02 -7.70 -2.33
N GLY A 84 6.08 -7.51 -1.54
CA GLY A 84 6.06 -6.67 -0.34
C GLY A 84 5.62 -5.23 -0.66
N MET A 85 6.12 -4.65 -1.74
CA MET A 85 5.69 -3.33 -2.21
C MET A 85 4.22 -3.30 -2.63
N ALA A 86 3.74 -4.34 -3.29
CA ALA A 86 2.33 -4.46 -3.66
C ALA A 86 1.41 -4.54 -2.43
N HIS A 87 1.83 -5.23 -1.36
CA HIS A 87 1.13 -5.25 -0.08
C HIS A 87 1.02 -3.85 0.53
N VAL A 88 2.15 -3.13 0.65
CA VAL A 88 2.15 -1.75 1.18
C VAL A 88 1.16 -0.87 0.40
N GLN A 89 1.19 -0.91 -0.92
CA GLN A 89 0.32 -0.09 -1.76
C GLN A 89 -1.16 -0.43 -1.58
N ALA A 90 -1.50 -1.72 -1.61
CA ALA A 90 -2.88 -2.17 -1.47
C ALA A 90 -3.43 -1.88 -0.07
N ASP A 91 -2.66 -2.17 0.97
CA ASP A 91 -3.09 -1.97 2.35
C ASP A 91 -3.14 -0.47 2.69
N SER A 92 -2.25 0.36 2.14
CA SER A 92 -2.29 1.82 2.31
C SER A 92 -3.52 2.43 1.66
N ALA A 93 -3.88 1.98 0.45
CA ALA A 93 -5.10 2.43 -0.21
C ALA A 93 -6.37 1.99 0.53
N LEU A 94 -6.32 0.87 1.26
CA LEU A 94 -7.43 0.40 2.09
C LEU A 94 -7.56 1.19 3.40
N LEU A 95 -6.43 1.59 3.99
CA LEU A 95 -6.35 2.36 5.23
C LEU A 95 -6.39 3.88 5.00
N ASP A 96 -6.50 4.32 3.76
CA ASP A 96 -6.63 5.73 3.43
C ASP A 96 -8.02 6.22 3.86
N GLU A 97 -8.06 6.95 4.97
CA GLU A 97 -9.28 7.60 5.48
C GLU A 97 -9.55 8.93 4.78
N SER A 98 -8.76 9.33 3.77
CA SER A 98 -9.08 10.51 2.99
C SER A 98 -10.36 10.29 2.21
N ASP A 99 -11.38 11.05 2.58
CA ASP A 99 -12.72 11.08 1.99
C ASP A 99 -12.74 11.77 0.61
N GLY A 100 -11.57 12.16 0.08
CA GLY A 100 -11.42 12.81 -1.21
C GLY A 100 -12.15 14.17 -1.30
N GLY A 101 -12.62 14.70 -0.18
CA GLY A 101 -13.29 15.97 -0.06
C GLY A 101 -12.36 17.14 -0.34
N LEU A 102 -12.93 18.28 -0.73
CA LEU A 102 -12.20 19.54 -0.78
C LEU A 102 -11.89 19.98 0.65
N LEU A 103 -10.68 20.50 0.88
CA LEU A 103 -10.31 21.06 2.17
C LEU A 103 -11.11 22.35 2.44
N HIS A 104 -11.71 22.49 3.61
CA HIS A 104 -12.52 23.63 4.04
C HIS A 104 -12.05 24.19 5.40
N GLY A 105 -12.40 25.46 5.66
CA GLY A 105 -12.06 26.13 6.92
C GLY A 105 -10.59 26.52 7.02
N THR A 106 -9.99 26.33 8.20
CA THR A 106 -8.58 26.64 8.45
C THR A 106 -7.72 25.44 8.09
N VAL A 107 -6.90 25.59 7.04
CA VAL A 107 -6.00 24.54 6.54
C VAL A 107 -4.56 24.87 6.95
N GLU A 108 -3.86 23.89 7.53
CA GLU A 108 -2.42 23.95 7.76
C GLU A 108 -1.71 23.29 6.57
N ILE A 109 -0.73 23.99 6.01
CA ILE A 109 0.02 23.55 4.83
C ILE A 109 1.50 23.47 5.22
N ASP A 110 2.12 22.33 4.99
CA ASP A 110 3.57 22.11 5.17
C ASP A 110 4.20 21.66 3.85
N GLU A 111 5.45 22.06 3.62
CA GLU A 111 6.21 21.68 2.44
C GLU A 111 7.42 20.81 2.81
N THR A 112 7.58 19.71 2.09
CA THR A 112 8.72 18.80 2.24
C THR A 112 9.40 18.58 0.89
N TYR A 113 10.72 18.73 0.86
CA TYR A 113 11.52 18.50 -0.35
C TYR A 113 12.03 17.05 -0.41
N VAL A 114 11.49 16.24 -1.31
CA VAL A 114 11.86 14.83 -1.48
C VAL A 114 12.79 14.66 -2.68
N GLY A 115 13.97 14.06 -2.46
CA GLY A 115 14.91 13.76 -3.54
C GLY A 115 16.20 13.09 -3.06
N GLY A 116 16.84 12.36 -3.97
CA GLY A 116 18.11 11.69 -3.70
C GLY A 116 19.28 12.67 -3.53
N ARG A 117 20.37 12.22 -2.88
CA ARG A 117 21.62 12.98 -2.84
C ARG A 117 22.12 13.23 -4.28
N PRO A 118 22.82 14.35 -4.53
CA PRO A 118 23.47 14.57 -5.82
C PRO A 118 24.34 13.36 -6.16
N ARG A 119 24.15 12.79 -7.35
CA ARG A 119 25.05 11.77 -7.88
C ARG A 119 26.19 12.50 -8.58
N TYR A 120 27.40 12.31 -8.09
CA TYR A 120 28.61 12.81 -8.73
C TYR A 120 29.06 11.81 -9.81
N ARG A 121 29.68 12.29 -10.90
CA ARG A 121 30.26 11.38 -11.91
C ARG A 121 31.44 10.62 -11.31
N ASN A 122 31.80 9.49 -11.94
CA ASN A 122 32.97 8.71 -11.53
C ASN A 122 34.22 9.59 -11.52
N GLY A 123 34.89 9.68 -10.37
CA GLY A 123 36.07 10.52 -10.14
C GLY A 123 35.79 11.90 -9.53
N GLU A 124 34.52 12.31 -9.45
CA GLU A 124 34.12 13.53 -8.74
C GLU A 124 33.87 13.23 -7.27
N HIS A 125 34.56 13.94 -6.39
CA HIS A 125 34.35 13.87 -4.95
C HIS A 125 33.47 15.04 -4.49
N PRO A 126 32.61 14.85 -3.48
CA PRO A 126 31.86 15.96 -2.91
C PRO A 126 32.84 17.01 -2.36
N PRO A 127 32.56 18.31 -2.51
CA PRO A 127 33.41 19.36 -1.97
C PRO A 127 33.63 19.17 -0.46
N VAL A 128 34.89 19.09 -0.04
CA VAL A 128 35.29 19.05 1.37
C VAL A 128 35.70 20.44 1.84
N ASP A 129 35.49 20.74 3.12
CA ASP A 129 36.05 21.94 3.75
C ASP A 129 37.55 21.76 4.06
N ALA A 130 38.19 22.82 4.56
CA ALA A 130 39.61 22.81 4.92
C ALA A 130 39.96 21.78 6.02
N LYS A 131 38.95 21.21 6.69
CA LYS A 131 39.08 20.17 7.72
C LYS A 131 38.80 18.76 7.17
N GLY A 132 38.58 18.62 5.86
CA GLY A 132 38.27 17.34 5.22
C GLY A 132 36.84 16.84 5.46
N LEU A 133 35.95 17.67 6.02
CA LEU A 133 34.54 17.33 6.19
C LEU A 133 33.78 17.64 4.90
N TYR A 134 32.92 16.71 4.48
CA TYR A 134 32.00 16.96 3.37
C TYR A 134 31.14 18.17 3.69
N LYS A 135 31.22 19.21 2.84
CA LYS A 135 30.38 20.39 2.98
C LYS A 135 28.93 19.95 2.81
N ARG A 136 28.09 20.13 3.83
CA ARG A 136 26.63 20.19 3.60
C ARG A 136 26.44 21.41 2.70
N GLY A 137 25.99 21.18 1.47
CA GLY A 137 25.67 22.28 0.57
C GLY A 137 24.70 23.26 1.25
N PRO A 138 24.71 24.54 0.86
CA PRO A 138 23.71 25.50 1.32
C PRO A 138 22.31 24.89 1.15
N ARG A 139 21.42 25.07 2.13
CA ARG A 139 20.01 24.62 2.03
C ARG A 139 19.34 25.12 0.76
N GLU A 140 19.81 26.25 0.23
CA GLU A 140 19.29 26.97 -0.94
C GLU A 140 20.02 26.63 -2.25
N ALA A 141 21.17 25.94 -2.21
CA ALA A 141 21.98 25.63 -3.39
C ALA A 141 22.02 24.12 -3.65
N SER A 142 20.85 23.52 -3.84
CA SER A 142 20.76 22.26 -4.57
C SER A 142 20.89 22.56 -6.07
N HIS A 143 21.97 22.08 -6.67
CA HIS A 143 22.13 21.86 -8.12
C HIS A 143 20.84 21.31 -8.77
N PRO A 144 20.63 21.48 -10.10
CA PRO A 144 19.36 21.33 -10.84
C PRO A 144 18.68 19.95 -10.83
N ASN A 145 19.09 19.02 -9.97
CA ASN A 145 18.20 17.94 -9.55
C ASN A 145 17.14 18.55 -8.63
N GLN A 146 16.10 19.11 -9.26
CA GLN A 146 14.86 19.55 -8.64
C GLN A 146 14.38 18.45 -7.68
N LYS A 147 14.60 18.65 -6.38
CA LYS A 147 13.90 17.83 -5.40
C LYS A 147 12.41 18.11 -5.59
N ALA A 148 11.61 17.06 -5.64
CA ALA A 148 10.17 17.22 -5.74
C ALA A 148 9.69 17.90 -4.46
N THR A 149 9.08 19.07 -4.58
CA THR A 149 8.33 19.67 -3.48
C THR A 149 7.05 18.88 -3.31
N VAL A 150 6.88 18.30 -2.13
CA VAL A 150 5.67 17.60 -1.71
C VAL A 150 4.98 18.51 -0.70
N ILE A 151 3.74 18.88 -0.99
CA ILE A 151 2.93 19.72 -0.11
C ILE A 151 1.96 18.80 0.62
N GLY A 152 2.04 18.81 1.96
CA GLY A 152 1.02 18.21 2.82
C GLY A 152 0.05 19.30 3.26
N ALA A 153 -1.25 19.05 3.17
CA ALA A 153 -2.28 19.96 3.65
C ALA A 153 -3.26 19.18 4.52
N VAL A 154 -3.57 19.71 5.70
CA VAL A 154 -4.48 19.09 6.67
C VAL A 154 -5.43 20.14 7.21
N GLU A 155 -6.72 19.81 7.30
CA GLU A 155 -7.69 20.66 7.98
C GLU A 155 -7.43 20.67 9.48
N ARG A 156 -7.41 21.87 10.06
CA ARG A 156 -7.35 22.01 11.50
C ARG A 156 -8.74 21.68 12.05
N MET A 157 -8.90 20.50 12.65
CA MET A 157 -10.06 20.21 13.49
C MET A 157 -10.03 21.16 14.69
N VAL A 158 -10.72 22.30 14.57
CA VAL A 158 -11.01 23.15 15.72
C VAL A 158 -11.99 22.34 16.57
N ALA A 159 -11.52 21.81 17.69
CA ALA A 159 -12.41 21.30 18.73
C ALA A 159 -13.33 22.47 19.09
N SER A 160 -14.57 22.40 18.62
CA SER A 160 -15.65 23.27 19.05
C SER A 160 -15.70 23.19 20.58
N GLY A 161 -15.36 24.31 21.22
CA GLY A 161 -15.10 24.37 22.65
C GLY A 161 -16.24 23.87 23.52
N CYS A 162 -15.84 23.36 24.68
CA CYS A 162 -16.61 23.48 25.90
C CYS A 162 -15.82 24.44 26.81
#